data_AF-A0A849WUA3-F1
#
_entry.id   AF-A0A849WUA3-F1
#
_cell.length_a   1.000
_cell.length_b   1.000
_cell.length_c   1.000
_cell.angle_alpha   90.00
_cell.angle_beta   90.00
_cell.angle_gamma   90.00
#
_symmetry.space_group_name_H-M   'P 1'
#
loop_
_entity.id
_entity.type
_entity.pdbx_description
1 polymer ?
#
loop_
_entity_poly.entity_id
_entity_poly.type
_entity_poly.pdbx_seq_one_letter_code
_entity_poly.pdbx_strand_id
1 'polypeptide(L)'
;MKTEIIHVQPKTAVRKNAGFWMTHTSSIGLKPELYRKGAESLAVIDMQVDYLVVLLKLFEVTGDAAYRDHVILCVNKFLPLFRAPLGVYWFMDAYTGDRKSEKICTKFLSLYTKLLLLLIESLEGKKIYQSCGLFDLSRDR
;
A
#
# COMPACT_ATOMS: atom_id res chain seq x y z
N MET A 1 -1.04 1.44 -35.35
CA MET A 1 -2.03 1.20 -34.28
C MET A 1 -2.09 2.44 -33.42
N LYS A 2 -3.25 3.11 -33.32
CA LYS A 2 -3.45 4.22 -32.37
C LYS A 2 -3.89 3.59 -31.04
N THR A 3 -3.09 3.77 -30.00
CA THR A 3 -3.44 3.33 -28.65
C THR A 3 -4.48 4.31 -28.10
N GLU A 4 -5.76 3.91 -28.08
CA GLU A 4 -6.79 4.68 -27.38
C GLU A 4 -6.51 4.60 -25.88
N ILE A 5 -6.12 5.72 -25.28
CA ILE A 5 -6.03 5.87 -23.83
C ILE A 5 -7.48 5.97 -23.33
N ILE A 6 -8.05 4.84 -22.88
CA ILE A 6 -9.33 4.85 -22.18
C ILE A 6 -9.10 5.57 -20.84
N HIS A 7 -9.59 6.80 -20.71
CA HIS A 7 -9.65 7.49 -19.42
C HIS A 7 -10.69 6.81 -18.52
N VAL A 8 -10.28 5.75 -17.82
CA VAL A 8 -11.10 5.11 -16.80
C VAL A 8 -11.13 6.01 -15.58
N GLN A 9 -12.18 6.78 -15.33
CA GLN A 9 -12.30 7.50 -14.06
C GLN A 9 -12.52 6.49 -12.92
N PRO A 10 -11.77 6.53 -11.80
CA PRO A 10 -12.03 5.65 -10.68
C PRO A 10 -13.41 5.95 -10.11
N LYS A 11 -14.18 4.93 -9.75
CA LYS A 11 -15.48 5.12 -9.09
C LYS A 11 -15.32 6.03 -7.88
N THR A 12 -16.27 6.94 -7.66
CA THR A 12 -16.27 7.92 -6.55
C THR A 12 -16.04 7.27 -5.19
N ALA A 13 -16.55 6.05 -4.98
CA ALA A 13 -16.34 5.29 -3.76
C ALA A 13 -14.85 4.93 -3.52
N VAL A 14 -14.08 4.60 -4.56
CA VAL A 14 -12.66 4.24 -4.42
C VAL A 14 -11.84 5.46 -4.01
N ARG A 15 -12.09 6.62 -4.65
CA ARG A 15 -11.44 7.88 -4.26
C ARG A 15 -11.81 8.30 -2.84
N LYS A 16 -13.09 8.18 -2.45
CA LYS A 16 -13.55 8.46 -1.08
C LYS A 16 -12.86 7.54 -0.05
N ASN A 17 -12.75 6.25 -0.34
CA ASN A 17 -12.07 5.30 0.54
C ASN A 17 -10.57 5.59 0.67
N ALA A 18 -9.90 5.89 -0.45
CA ALA A 18 -8.49 6.29 -0.42
C ALA A 18 -8.27 7.57 0.38
N GLY A 19 -9.10 8.60 0.14
CA GLY A 19 -9.05 9.85 0.91
C GLY A 19 -9.29 9.63 2.40
N PHE A 20 -10.29 8.82 2.76
CA PHE A 20 -10.54 8.41 4.15
C PHE A 20 -9.30 7.77 4.78
N TRP A 21 -8.67 6.81 4.10
CA TRP A 21 -7.51 6.12 4.67
C TRP A 21 -6.25 6.98 4.72
N MET A 22 -6.06 7.88 3.76
CA MET A 22 -4.97 8.86 3.81
C MET A 22 -5.12 9.79 5.01
N THR A 23 -6.34 10.22 5.35
CA THR A 23 -6.58 11.08 6.52
C THR A 23 -6.57 10.34 7.86
N HIS A 24 -6.83 9.03 7.86
CA HIS A 24 -6.80 8.18 9.06
C HIS A 24 -5.50 7.38 9.20
N THR A 25 -4.53 7.65 8.33
CA THR A 25 -3.14 7.19 8.49
C THR A 25 -2.57 7.90 9.72
N SER A 26 -1.96 7.15 10.64
CA SER A 26 -1.47 7.72 11.90
C SER A 26 -0.31 8.71 11.70
N SER A 27 0.14 9.37 12.76
CA SER A 27 1.32 10.25 12.71
C SER A 27 2.61 9.51 12.34
N ILE A 28 2.68 8.20 12.62
CA ILE A 28 3.75 7.30 12.18
C ILE A 28 3.38 6.54 10.91
N GLY A 29 2.41 7.08 10.17
CA GLY A 29 1.79 6.63 8.94
C GLY A 29 1.52 5.15 8.72
N LEU A 30 1.16 4.47 9.81
CA LEU A 30 0.49 3.18 9.74
C LEU A 30 -1.01 3.38 9.70
N LYS A 31 -1.69 2.62 8.83
CA LYS A 31 -3.15 2.57 8.77
C LYS A 31 -3.69 1.65 9.86
N PRO A 32 -4.49 2.14 10.82
CA PRO A 32 -5.14 1.28 11.82
C PRO A 32 -6.25 0.39 11.23
N GLU A 33 -6.57 -0.69 11.95
CA GLU A 33 -7.71 -1.58 11.68
C GLU A 33 -9.00 -1.07 12.35
N LEU A 34 -9.54 0.05 11.84
CA LEU A 34 -10.70 0.73 12.44
C LEU A 34 -12.02 -0.06 12.42
N TYR A 35 -12.13 -1.12 11.61
CA TYR A 35 -13.37 -1.87 11.45
C TYR A 35 -13.45 -3.12 12.33
N ARG A 36 -12.36 -3.48 13.02
CA ARG A 36 -12.32 -4.66 13.88
C ARG A 36 -12.32 -4.21 15.33
N LYS A 37 -13.44 -4.47 16.03
CA LYS A 37 -13.59 -4.17 17.46
C LYS A 37 -12.46 -4.79 18.28
N GLY A 38 -11.78 -3.99 19.08
CA GLY A 38 -10.63 -4.39 19.90
C GLY A 38 -9.30 -4.50 19.14
N ALA A 39 -9.23 -4.03 17.90
CA ALA A 39 -8.02 -4.01 17.07
C ALA A 39 -7.76 -2.61 16.47
N GLU A 40 -8.39 -1.57 17.01
CA GLU A 40 -8.38 -0.21 16.47
C GLU A 40 -6.98 0.45 16.49
N SER A 41 -6.07 -0.07 17.32
CA SER A 41 -4.65 0.33 17.33
C SER A 41 -3.75 -0.60 16.54
N LEU A 42 -4.25 -1.67 15.93
CA LEU A 42 -3.40 -2.61 15.19
C LEU A 42 -3.22 -2.15 13.74
N ALA A 43 -1.99 -2.24 13.26
CA ALA A 43 -1.63 -2.16 11.86
C ALA A 43 -1.19 -3.55 11.38
N VAL A 44 -1.84 -4.05 10.34
CA VAL A 44 -1.55 -5.37 9.74
C VAL A 44 -0.77 -5.18 8.45
N ILE A 45 0.40 -5.81 8.33
CA ILE A 45 1.29 -5.63 7.17
C ILE A 45 0.59 -5.88 5.81
N ASP A 46 -0.22 -6.93 5.73
CA ASP A 46 -0.99 -7.29 4.53
C ASP A 46 -1.93 -6.15 4.10
N MET A 47 -2.68 -5.62 5.06
CA MET A 47 -3.61 -4.49 4.83
C MET A 47 -2.89 -3.18 4.53
N GLN A 48 -1.67 -2.98 5.06
CA GLN A 48 -0.84 -1.84 4.66
C GLN A 48 -0.46 -1.95 3.19
N VAL A 49 0.05 -3.11 2.77
CA VAL A 49 0.49 -3.32 1.40
C VAL A 49 -0.66 -3.19 0.40
N ASP A 50 -1.80 -3.85 0.67
CA ASP A 50 -3.00 -3.76 -0.18
C ASP A 50 -3.46 -2.30 -0.36
N TYR A 51 -3.48 -1.53 0.72
CA TYR A 51 -3.81 -0.11 0.69
C TYR A 51 -2.85 0.70 -0.20
N LEU A 52 -1.54 0.51 -0.05
CA LEU A 52 -0.54 1.24 -0.82
C LEU A 52 -0.55 0.87 -2.31
N VAL A 53 -0.83 -0.40 -2.64
CA VAL A 53 -1.04 -0.83 -4.03
C VAL A 53 -2.26 -0.13 -4.65
N VAL A 54 -3.35 0.05 -3.88
CA VAL A 54 -4.53 0.80 -4.36
C VAL A 54 -4.17 2.26 -4.63
N LEU A 55 -3.36 2.89 -3.79
CA LEU A 55 -2.92 4.27 -4.02
C LEU A 55 -2.07 4.40 -5.29
N LEU A 56 -1.16 3.46 -5.57
CA LEU A 56 -0.39 3.46 -6.82
C LEU A 56 -1.28 3.34 -8.07
N LYS A 57 -2.30 2.48 -8.01
CA LYS A 57 -3.30 2.36 -9.08
C LYS A 57 -4.08 3.66 -9.27
N LEU A 58 -4.46 4.33 -8.18
CA LEU A 58 -5.15 5.61 -8.24
C LEU A 58 -4.27 6.70 -8.81
N PHE A 59 -3.00 6.77 -8.42
CA PHE A 59 -2.02 7.69 -9.02
C PHE A 59 -1.97 7.52 -10.53
N GLU A 60 -1.85 6.29 -11.04
CA GLU A 60 -1.75 6.05 -12.48
C GLU A 60 -2.98 6.53 -13.25
N VAL A 61 -4.17 6.28 -12.70
CA VAL A 61 -5.43 6.60 -13.35
C VAL A 61 -5.75 8.10 -13.28
N THR A 62 -5.41 8.75 -12.17
CA THR A 62 -5.81 10.14 -11.89
C THR A 62 -4.73 11.15 -12.22
N GLY A 63 -3.46 10.74 -12.23
CA GLY A 63 -2.30 11.62 -12.27
C GLY A 63 -2.04 12.38 -10.97
N ASP A 64 -2.83 12.16 -9.90
CA ASP A 64 -2.70 12.90 -8.65
C ASP A 64 -1.48 12.42 -7.84
N ALA A 65 -0.45 13.25 -7.82
CA ALA A 65 0.82 12.98 -7.15
C ALA A 65 0.66 12.73 -5.65
N ALA A 66 -0.40 13.23 -4.99
CA ALA A 66 -0.63 13.00 -3.57
C ALA A 66 -0.68 11.51 -3.21
N TYR A 67 -1.23 10.67 -4.09
CA TYR A 67 -1.27 9.22 -3.88
C TYR A 67 0.11 8.59 -3.93
N ARG A 68 0.94 8.97 -4.91
CA ARG A 68 2.32 8.48 -5.04
C ARG A 68 3.17 8.94 -3.87
N ASP A 69 3.07 10.20 -3.50
CA ASP A 69 3.89 10.80 -2.44
C ASP A 69 3.57 10.16 -1.07
N HIS A 70 2.29 9.85 -0.83
CA HIS A 70 1.86 9.07 0.34
C HIS A 70 2.45 7.65 0.33
N VAL A 71 2.47 6.98 -0.83
CA VAL A 71 3.09 5.65 -0.95
C VAL A 71 4.58 5.70 -0.64
N ILE A 72 5.31 6.65 -1.22
CA ILE A 72 6.74 6.85 -0.98
C ILE A 72 7.00 7.08 0.52
N LEU A 73 6.20 7.93 1.16
CA LEU A 73 6.29 8.18 2.59
C LEU A 73 6.12 6.89 3.39
N CYS A 74 5.06 6.12 3.13
CA CYS A 74 4.78 4.89 3.85
C CYS A 74 5.84 3.80 3.64
N VAL A 75 6.32 3.64 2.41
CA VAL A 75 7.35 2.66 2.07
C VAL A 75 8.68 2.98 2.76
N ASN A 76 9.09 4.25 2.77
CA ASN A 76 10.39 4.65 3.30
C ASN A 76 10.43 4.76 4.82
N LYS A 77 9.32 5.14 5.46
CA LYS A 77 9.29 5.44 6.90
C LYS A 77 8.61 4.37 7.73
N PHE A 78 7.55 3.74 7.22
CA PHE A 78 6.61 3.03 8.09
C PHE A 78 6.61 1.52 7.87
N LEU A 79 6.73 1.05 6.62
CA LEU A 79 6.90 -0.39 6.37
C LEU A 79 8.16 -1.00 7.01
N PRO A 80 9.31 -0.29 7.13
CA PRO A 80 10.47 -0.80 7.85
C PRO A 80 10.20 -1.12 9.32
N LEU A 81 9.16 -0.55 9.94
CA LEU A 81 8.75 -0.86 11.32
C LEU A 81 8.33 -2.33 11.48
N PHE A 82 7.82 -2.95 10.43
CA PHE A 82 7.45 -4.38 10.46
C PHE A 82 8.66 -5.31 10.32
N ARG A 83 9.87 -4.81 10.07
CA ARG A 83 11.04 -5.66 9.83
C ARG A 83 11.38 -6.51 11.06
N ALA A 84 11.57 -7.81 10.85
CA ALA A 84 12.07 -8.75 11.84
C ALA A 84 13.36 -9.42 11.32
N PRO A 85 14.16 -10.08 12.18
CA PRO A 85 15.43 -10.69 11.75
C PRO A 85 15.30 -11.69 10.60
N LEU A 86 14.21 -12.48 10.57
CA LEU A 86 13.97 -13.54 9.59
C LEU A 86 12.66 -13.36 8.79
N GLY A 87 12.16 -12.13 8.69
CA GLY A 87 10.91 -11.86 7.97
C GLY A 87 10.30 -10.53 8.40
N VAL A 88 8.99 -10.54 8.61
CA VAL A 88 8.26 -9.38 9.13
C VAL A 88 7.35 -9.75 10.29
N TYR A 89 7.19 -8.85 11.25
CA TYR A 89 6.13 -8.93 12.25
C TYR A 89 4.77 -8.81 11.56
N TRP A 90 3.78 -9.53 12.07
CA TRP A 90 2.43 -9.46 11.50
C TRP A 90 1.69 -8.19 11.92
N PHE A 91 1.80 -7.85 13.21
CA PHE A 91 1.06 -6.74 13.83
C PHE A 91 2.01 -5.77 14.50
N MET A 92 1.81 -4.49 14.21
CA MET A 92 2.41 -3.37 14.91
C MET A 92 1.29 -2.52 15.50
N ASP A 93 1.62 -1.74 16.52
CA ASP A 93 0.77 -0.66 16.98
C ASP A 93 0.81 0.48 15.96
N ALA A 94 -0.35 0.88 15.47
CA ALA A 94 -0.49 1.89 14.45
C ALA A 94 -0.05 3.28 14.93
N TYR A 95 0.01 3.55 16.24
CA TYR A 95 0.31 4.88 16.77
C TYR A 95 1.70 4.99 17.38
N THR A 96 2.17 3.92 18.01
CA THR A 96 3.50 3.88 18.66
C THR A 96 4.57 3.22 17.80
N GLY A 97 4.18 2.35 16.87
CA GLY A 97 5.12 1.55 16.09
C GLY A 97 5.71 0.41 16.90
N ASP A 98 5.13 0.09 18.06
CA ASP A 98 5.54 -1.02 18.89
C ASP A 98 5.06 -2.34 18.30
N ARG A 99 5.88 -3.39 18.45
CA ARG A 99 5.49 -4.74 18.07
C ARG A 99 4.32 -5.22 18.93
N LYS A 100 3.24 -5.69 18.29
CA LYS A 100 2.07 -6.31 18.97
C LYS A 100 1.97 -7.82 18.78
N SER A 101 2.92 -8.41 18.06
CA SER A 101 2.96 -9.86 17.80
C SER A 101 4.37 -10.40 17.79
N GLU A 102 4.58 -11.54 18.46
CA GLU A 102 5.81 -12.33 18.37
C GLU A 102 5.91 -13.15 17.07
N LYS A 103 4.81 -13.29 16.33
CA LYS A 103 4.80 -14.06 15.09
C LYS A 103 5.57 -13.33 13.99
N ILE A 104 6.63 -13.97 13.52
CA ILE A 104 7.40 -13.59 12.32
C ILE A 104 6.85 -14.38 11.13
N CYS A 105 6.55 -13.67 10.05
CA CYS A 105 6.00 -14.23 8.83
C CYS A 105 6.96 -13.95 7.67
N THR A 106 7.41 -14.99 6.97
CA THR A 106 8.15 -14.86 5.72
C THR A 106 7.23 -14.66 4.52
N LYS A 107 5.99 -15.16 4.59
CA LYS A 107 5.00 -15.07 3.50
C LYS A 107 4.66 -13.65 3.06
N PHE A 108 4.90 -12.65 3.92
CA PHE A 108 4.63 -11.25 3.60
C PHE A 108 5.84 -10.54 2.95
N LEU A 109 7.01 -11.21 2.86
CA LEU A 109 8.16 -10.68 2.13
C LEU A 109 7.85 -10.54 0.63
N SER A 110 7.08 -11.47 0.05
CA SER A 110 6.63 -11.38 -1.34
C SER A 110 5.72 -10.17 -1.55
N LEU A 111 4.75 -9.94 -0.66
CA LEU A 111 3.86 -8.76 -0.69
C LEU A 111 4.66 -7.46 -0.62
N TYR A 112 5.60 -7.37 0.32
CA TYR A 112 6.47 -6.20 0.46
C TYR A 112 7.31 -5.96 -0.80
N THR A 113 7.94 -7.01 -1.32
CA THR A 113 8.77 -6.94 -2.54
C THR A 113 7.93 -6.51 -3.75
N LYS A 114 6.73 -7.06 -3.89
CA LYS A 114 5.76 -6.66 -4.92
C LYS A 114 5.47 -5.16 -4.88
N LEU A 115 5.20 -4.60 -3.71
CA LEU A 115 4.92 -3.17 -3.58
C LEU A 115 6.13 -2.32 -3.98
N LEU A 116 7.34 -2.72 -3.55
CA LEU A 116 8.58 -2.04 -3.94
C LEU A 116 8.78 -2.05 -5.46
N LEU A 117 8.60 -3.22 -6.10
CA LEU A 117 8.69 -3.35 -7.55
C LEU A 117 7.68 -2.46 -8.25
N LEU A 118 6.41 -2.48 -7.83
CA LEU A 118 5.37 -1.60 -8.40
C LEU A 118 5.72 -0.12 -8.27
N LEU A 119 6.25 0.30 -7.11
CA LEU A 119 6.65 1.68 -6.88
C LEU A 119 7.83 2.08 -7.77
N ILE A 120 8.92 1.29 -7.78
CA ILE A 120 10.12 1.57 -8.59
C ILE A 120 9.75 1.68 -10.07
N GLU A 121 9.00 0.71 -10.57
CA GLU A 121 8.59 0.65 -11.97
C GLU A 121 7.67 1.83 -12.34
N SER A 122 6.79 2.24 -11.42
CA SER A 122 5.96 3.44 -11.59
C SER A 122 6.80 4.73 -11.63
N LEU A 123 7.86 4.82 -10.81
CA LEU A 123 8.78 5.96 -10.78
C LEU A 123 9.64 6.04 -12.05
N GLU A 124 9.97 4.90 -12.66
CA GLU A 124 10.63 4.80 -13.97
C GLU A 124 9.67 5.10 -15.14
N GLY A 125 8.41 5.40 -14.86
CA GLY A 125 7.41 5.80 -15.84
C GLY A 125 6.65 4.62 -16.46
N LYS A 126 6.90 3.37 -16.04
CA LYS A 126 6.09 2.23 -16.49
C LYS A 126 4.67 2.34 -15.91
N LYS A 127 3.72 1.83 -16.67
CA LYS A 127 2.28 1.91 -16.35
C LYS A 127 1.75 0.52 -16.01
N ILE A 128 1.20 0.39 -14.80
CA ILE A 128 0.56 -0.81 -14.24
C ILE A 128 -0.46 -1.39 -15.22
N TYR A 129 -1.34 -0.57 -15.81
CA TYR A 129 -2.42 -1.06 -16.68
C TYR A 129 -1.96 -1.34 -18.12
N GLN A 130 -0.76 -0.92 -18.51
CA GLN A 130 -0.21 -1.15 -19.86
C GLN A 130 0.82 -2.28 -19.89
N SER A 131 1.37 -2.67 -18.75
CA SER A 131 2.30 -3.79 -18.62
C SER A 131 1.59 -4.99 -18.01
N CYS A 132 1.46 -6.08 -18.77
CA CYS A 132 0.82 -7.32 -18.30
C CYS A 132 1.42 -7.79 -16.96
N GLY A 133 2.76 -7.81 -16.86
CA GLY A 133 3.46 -8.21 -15.65
C GLY A 133 3.18 -7.30 -14.44
N LEU A 134 3.14 -5.98 -14.63
CA LEU A 134 2.82 -5.05 -13.53
C LEU A 134 1.34 -5.13 -13.15
N PHE A 135 0.46 -5.33 -14.14
CA PHE A 135 -0.96 -5.50 -13.88
C PHE A 135 -1.22 -6.74 -13.02
N ASP A 136 -0.65 -7.88 -13.40
CA ASP A 136 -0.76 -9.14 -12.66
C ASP A 136 -0.17 -8.99 -11.25
N LEU A 137 1.05 -8.43 -11.18
CA LEU A 137 1.70 -8.12 -9.91
C LEU A 137 0.80 -7.25 -9.03
N SER A 138 0.10 -6.26 -9.58
CA SER A 138 -0.79 -5.38 -8.82
C SER A 138 -2.06 -6.06 -8.30
N ARG A 139 -2.49 -7.18 -8.89
CA ARG A 139 -3.74 -7.87 -8.54
C ARG A 139 -3.55 -8.98 -7.51
N ASP A 140 -2.38 -9.60 -7.50
CA ASP A 140 -2.18 -10.86 -6.81
C ASP A 140 -2.12 -10.72 -5.28
N ARG A 141 -2.59 -11.72 -4.53
CA ARG A 141 -2.46 -11.77 -3.06
C ARG A 141 -1.43 -12.83 -2.67
#